data_AF-A0A0S2Z3T6-F1
#
_entry.id   AF-A0A0S2Z3T6-F1
#
_cell.length_a   1.000
_cell.length_b   1.000
_cell.length_c   1.000
_cell.angle_alpha   90.00
_cell.angle_beta   90.00
_cell.angle_gamma   90.00
#
_symmetry.space_group_name_H-M   'P 1'
#
loop_
_entity.id
_entity.type
_entity.pdbx_description
1 polymer ?
#
loop_
_entity_poly.entity_id
_entity_poly.type
_entity_poly.pdbx_seq_one_letter_code
_entity_poly.pdbx_strand_id
1 'polypeptide(L)'
;MAQTPAFDKPKVELHVHLDGSIKPETILYYGRRRGIALPANTAEGLLNVIGMDKPLTLPDFLAKFDYYMPAIALWTYSRQSGWDTATTPWKTRPFITGCGRKTCTSRLKNDQANYSLNTDDPLIFKSTLDTDYQMTKRDMGFTEEEFKRLNINAAKSSFLPEDEKRELLDLLYKAYGMPPSASAGQNL
;
A
#
# COMPACT_ATOMS: atom_id res chain seq x y z
N MET A 1 9.05 21.92 -8.43
CA MET A 1 8.92 22.35 -7.03
C MET A 1 8.40 21.16 -6.25
N ALA A 2 9.07 20.75 -5.17
CA ALA A 2 8.55 19.65 -4.34
C ALA A 2 7.21 20.09 -3.73
N GLN A 3 6.15 19.30 -3.93
CA GLN A 3 4.85 19.58 -3.30
C GLN A 3 4.98 19.42 -1.80
N THR A 4 4.37 20.33 -1.03
CA THR A 4 4.27 20.20 0.42
C THR A 4 3.47 18.93 0.76
N PRO A 5 4.00 18.03 1.62
CA PRO A 5 3.30 16.79 1.96
C PRO A 5 1.94 17.06 2.60
N ALA A 6 0.99 16.15 2.38
CA ALA A 6 -0.37 16.30 2.91
C ALA A 6 -0.38 16.21 4.44
N PHE A 7 0.53 15.41 4.96
CA PHE A 7 0.76 15.10 6.37
C PHE A 7 2.25 14.82 6.58
N ASP A 8 2.95 15.73 7.26
CA ASP A 8 4.40 15.71 7.47
C ASP A 8 4.79 15.10 8.83
N LYS A 9 4.24 13.91 9.10
CA LYS A 9 4.46 13.14 10.34
C LYS A 9 4.54 11.65 9.98
N PRO A 10 5.03 10.77 10.88
CA PRO A 10 5.09 9.34 10.61
C PRO A 10 3.73 8.78 10.17
N LYS A 11 3.74 7.95 9.12
CA LYS A 11 2.59 7.27 8.52
C LYS A 11 2.75 5.76 8.74
N VAL A 12 1.63 5.05 8.86
CA VAL A 12 1.55 3.61 9.04
C VAL A 12 0.84 3.02 7.83
N GLU A 13 1.52 2.13 7.11
CA GLU A 13 0.99 1.35 6.00
C GLU A 13 1.02 -0.11 6.40
N LEU A 14 -0.16 -0.75 6.38
CA LEU A 14 -0.31 -2.15 6.78
C LEU A 14 -0.32 -3.10 5.60
N HIS A 15 -0.54 -2.57 4.40
CA HIS A 15 -0.77 -3.38 3.21
C HIS A 15 -0.02 -2.79 2.02
N VAL A 16 0.81 -3.61 1.39
CA VAL A 16 1.44 -3.31 0.11
C VAL A 16 1.64 -4.64 -0.60
N HIS A 17 1.31 -4.69 -1.88
CA HIS A 17 1.51 -5.89 -2.68
C HIS A 17 2.98 -6.05 -3.03
N LEU A 18 3.52 -7.25 -2.80
CA LEU A 18 4.94 -7.53 -3.01
C LEU A 18 5.31 -7.41 -4.49
N ASP A 19 4.52 -8.02 -5.36
CA ASP A 19 4.64 -7.95 -6.82
C ASP A 19 4.42 -6.52 -7.33
N GLY A 20 3.43 -5.80 -6.79
CA GLY A 20 3.15 -4.40 -7.12
C GLY A 20 4.10 -3.35 -6.54
N SER A 21 5.11 -3.72 -5.76
CA SER A 21 6.04 -2.77 -5.10
C SER A 21 7.51 -2.98 -5.43
N ILE A 22 7.81 -3.86 -6.40
CA ILE A 22 9.18 -4.14 -6.81
C ILE A 22 9.78 -2.93 -7.51
N LYS A 23 10.95 -2.49 -7.05
CA LYS A 23 11.67 -1.39 -7.69
C LYS A 23 11.98 -1.71 -9.16
N PRO A 24 11.75 -0.78 -10.12
CA PRO A 24 12.10 -0.99 -11.53
C PRO A 24 13.55 -1.41 -11.75
N GLU A 25 14.48 -0.90 -10.94
CA GLU A 25 15.90 -1.26 -10.99
C GLU A 25 16.13 -2.73 -10.65
N THR A 26 15.37 -3.27 -9.71
CA THR A 26 15.41 -4.69 -9.32
C THR A 26 14.91 -5.58 -10.46
N ILE A 27 13.83 -5.17 -11.13
CA ILE A 27 13.30 -5.87 -12.31
C ILE A 27 14.35 -5.91 -13.41
N LEU A 28 14.95 -4.76 -13.75
CA LEU A 28 16.00 -4.64 -14.77
C LEU A 28 17.23 -5.48 -14.42
N TYR A 29 17.63 -5.48 -13.14
CA TYR A 29 18.75 -6.29 -12.65
C TYR A 29 18.50 -7.78 -12.90
N TYR A 30 17.34 -8.31 -12.50
CA TYR A 30 17.04 -9.73 -12.67
C TYR A 30 16.73 -10.10 -14.13
N GLY A 31 16.13 -9.20 -14.91
CA GLY A 31 15.94 -9.39 -16.35
C GLY A 31 17.28 -9.63 -17.06
N ARG A 32 18.27 -8.78 -16.81
CA ARG A 32 19.64 -8.97 -17.34
C ARG A 32 20.30 -10.24 -16.81
N ARG A 33 20.23 -10.49 -15.50
CA ARG A 33 20.86 -11.65 -14.86
C ARG A 33 20.29 -12.98 -15.37
N ARG A 34 19.02 -13.03 -15.73
CA ARG A 34 18.31 -14.25 -16.18
C ARG A 34 18.19 -14.34 -17.70
N GLY A 35 18.67 -13.36 -18.46
CA GLY A 35 18.55 -13.33 -19.92
C GLY A 35 17.11 -13.14 -20.41
N ILE A 36 16.25 -12.50 -19.61
CA ILE A 36 14.85 -12.25 -19.94
C ILE A 36 14.73 -10.86 -20.55
N ALA A 37 14.21 -10.80 -21.78
CA ALA A 37 13.95 -9.54 -22.46
C ALA A 37 12.81 -8.77 -21.75
N LEU A 38 13.09 -7.52 -21.40
CA LEU A 38 12.13 -6.60 -20.81
C LEU A 38 11.73 -5.54 -21.86
N PRO A 39 10.55 -4.91 -21.73
CA PRO A 39 10.07 -3.92 -22.69
C PRO A 39 10.87 -2.61 -22.68
N ALA A 40 11.77 -2.42 -21.71
CA ALA A 40 12.66 -1.28 -21.60
C ALA A 40 13.96 -1.64 -20.87
N ASN A 41 15.00 -0.84 -21.09
CA ASN A 41 16.32 -1.01 -20.47
C ASN A 41 16.63 0.01 -19.36
N THR A 42 15.72 0.97 -19.13
CA THR A 42 15.82 2.00 -18.10
C THR A 42 14.62 1.93 -17.15
N ALA A 43 14.79 2.37 -15.90
CA ALA A 43 13.72 2.36 -14.90
C ALA A 43 12.52 3.19 -15.36
N GLU A 44 12.79 4.39 -15.87
CA GLU A 44 11.78 5.29 -16.44
C GLU A 44 11.06 4.67 -17.64
N GLY A 45 11.80 4.08 -18.58
CA GLY A 45 11.21 3.41 -19.74
C GLY A 45 10.31 2.24 -19.33
N LEU A 46 10.72 1.50 -18.30
CA LEU A 46 9.93 0.38 -17.77
C LEU A 46 8.65 0.89 -17.11
N LEU A 47 8.74 1.93 -16.25
CA LEU A 47 7.59 2.58 -15.61
C LEU A 47 6.58 3.14 -16.62
N ASN A 48 7.05 3.67 -17.76
CA ASN A 48 6.17 4.14 -18.83
C ASN A 48 5.34 3.01 -19.47
N VAL A 49 5.86 1.78 -19.47
CA VAL A 49 5.15 0.61 -20.02
C VAL A 49 4.25 -0.04 -18.97
N ILE A 50 4.77 -0.31 -17.78
CA ILE A 50 4.04 -1.07 -16.75
C ILE A 50 3.07 -0.19 -15.96
N GLY A 51 3.37 1.10 -15.82
CA GLY A 51 2.57 2.02 -15.03
C GLY A 51 1.23 2.36 -15.70
N MET A 52 0.30 2.88 -14.91
CA MET A 52 -0.99 3.41 -15.36
C MET A 52 -1.20 4.83 -14.86
N ASP A 53 -1.59 5.74 -15.75
CA ASP A 53 -1.97 7.13 -15.42
C ASP A 53 -3.49 7.34 -15.39
N LYS A 54 -4.24 6.34 -15.87
CA LYS A 54 -5.69 6.38 -15.99
C LYS A 54 -6.25 5.03 -15.51
N PRO A 55 -7.46 5.01 -14.93
CA PRO A 55 -8.12 3.77 -14.56
C PRO A 55 -8.19 2.80 -15.74
N LEU A 56 -7.87 1.54 -15.47
CA LEU A 56 -7.94 0.44 -16.41
C LEU A 56 -9.04 -0.54 -15.99
N THR A 57 -9.42 -1.45 -16.89
CA THR A 57 -10.20 -2.62 -16.47
C THR A 57 -9.32 -3.55 -15.64
N LEU A 58 -9.93 -4.41 -14.81
CA LEU A 58 -9.17 -5.39 -14.04
C LEU A 58 -8.27 -6.29 -14.92
N PRO A 59 -8.74 -6.83 -16.07
CA PRO A 59 -7.86 -7.56 -16.98
C PRO A 59 -6.68 -6.73 -17.51
N ASP A 60 -6.91 -5.48 -17.91
CA ASP A 60 -5.85 -4.61 -18.44
C ASP A 60 -4.82 -4.24 -17.34
N PHE A 61 -5.27 -4.10 -16.10
CA PHE A 61 -4.40 -3.94 -14.95
C PHE A 61 -3.54 -5.18 -14.70
N LEU A 62 -4.16 -6.38 -14.68
CA LEU A 62 -3.44 -7.63 -14.47
C LEU A 62 -2.44 -7.94 -15.60
N ALA A 63 -2.74 -7.56 -16.84
CA ALA A 63 -1.83 -7.69 -17.96
C ALA A 63 -0.52 -6.87 -17.80
N LYS A 64 -0.48 -5.88 -16.88
CA LYS A 64 0.76 -5.15 -16.59
C LYS A 64 1.81 -6.03 -15.91
N PHE A 65 1.40 -7.04 -15.14
CA PHE A 65 2.30 -7.95 -14.44
C PHE A 65 3.08 -8.85 -15.40
N ASP A 66 2.48 -9.20 -16.53
CA ASP A 66 3.08 -10.08 -17.55
C ASP A 66 4.41 -9.53 -18.12
N TYR A 67 4.59 -8.19 -18.11
CA TYR A 67 5.80 -7.55 -18.63
C TYR A 67 7.05 -7.79 -17.79
N TYR A 68 6.91 -8.04 -16.49
CA TYR A 68 8.05 -8.06 -15.57
C TYR A 68 8.09 -9.27 -14.64
N MET A 69 6.95 -9.91 -14.36
CA MET A 69 6.91 -11.08 -13.50
C MET A 69 7.81 -12.23 -13.96
N PRO A 70 8.00 -12.51 -15.26
CA PRO A 70 8.99 -13.50 -15.70
C PRO A 70 10.42 -13.18 -15.23
N ALA A 71 10.79 -11.91 -15.13
CA ALA A 71 12.10 -11.50 -14.63
C ALA A 71 12.25 -11.69 -13.11
N ILE A 72 11.15 -11.66 -12.36
CA ILE A 72 11.14 -11.73 -10.89
C ILE A 72 10.87 -13.15 -10.39
N ALA A 73 9.78 -13.77 -10.84
CA ALA A 73 9.38 -15.12 -10.47
C ALA A 73 10.21 -16.15 -11.27
N LEU A 74 10.54 -17.29 -10.65
CA LEU A 74 11.21 -18.38 -11.35
C LEU A 74 10.26 -18.98 -12.39
N TRP A 75 10.71 -19.01 -13.65
CA TRP A 75 9.97 -19.46 -14.83
C TRP A 75 9.41 -20.89 -14.73
N THR A 76 9.90 -21.72 -13.80
CA THR A 76 9.45 -23.10 -13.60
C THR A 76 8.03 -23.21 -13.01
N TYR A 77 7.50 -22.16 -12.37
CA TYR A 77 6.18 -22.25 -11.69
C TYR A 77 4.98 -21.98 -12.62
N SER A 78 5.18 -21.27 -13.74
CA SER A 78 4.05 -20.72 -14.52
C SER A 78 3.40 -21.68 -15.52
N ARG A 79 3.94 -22.91 -15.72
CA ARG A 79 3.36 -23.89 -16.65
C ARG A 79 2.68 -25.08 -16.00
N GLN A 80 2.89 -25.33 -14.69
CA GLN A 80 2.36 -26.51 -14.02
C GLN A 80 1.12 -26.26 -13.17
N SER A 81 0.92 -25.04 -12.65
CA SER A 81 -0.33 -24.71 -11.96
C SER A 81 -1.24 -23.95 -12.92
N GLY A 82 -2.15 -24.68 -13.55
CA GLY A 82 -3.48 -24.13 -13.77
C GLY A 82 -3.94 -23.48 -12.46
N TRP A 83 -4.65 -22.37 -12.58
CA TRP A 83 -5.13 -21.54 -11.47
C TRP A 83 -5.98 -22.34 -10.48
N ASP A 84 -5.35 -23.11 -9.60
CA ASP A 84 -5.99 -23.82 -8.50
C ASP A 84 -5.26 -23.46 -7.20
N THR A 85 -5.95 -22.62 -6.44
CA THR A 85 -5.90 -22.50 -4.98
C THR A 85 -4.52 -22.28 -4.35
N ALA A 86 -4.08 -21.02 -4.30
CA ALA A 86 -3.34 -20.56 -3.13
C ALA A 86 -4.34 -20.36 -1.98
N THR A 87 -4.70 -21.45 -1.30
CA THR A 87 -5.36 -21.40 0.00
C THR A 87 -4.37 -20.86 1.03
N THR A 88 -4.38 -19.54 1.23
CA THR A 88 -3.74 -18.93 2.40
C THR A 88 -4.57 -19.25 3.66
N PRO A 89 -4.01 -19.94 4.67
CA PRO A 89 -4.71 -20.21 5.91
C PRO A 89 -4.51 -19.03 6.86
N TRP A 90 -5.06 -17.87 6.53
CA TRP A 90 -5.27 -16.80 7.50
C TRP A 90 -6.69 -16.30 7.35
N LYS A 91 -7.44 -16.43 8.45
CA LYS A 91 -8.79 -15.89 8.59
C LYS A 91 -8.73 -14.39 8.31
N THR A 92 -9.27 -13.97 7.17
CA THR A 92 -9.48 -12.57 6.84
C THR A 92 -10.53 -12.00 7.79
N ARG A 93 -10.07 -11.14 8.72
CA ARG A 93 -10.89 -9.99 9.13
C ARG A 93 -10.99 -9.08 7.91
N PRO A 94 -12.12 -8.39 7.67
CA PRO A 94 -12.29 -7.60 6.46
C PRO A 94 -11.28 -6.44 6.44
N PHE A 95 -10.25 -6.56 5.61
CA PHE A 95 -9.41 -5.45 5.18
C PHE A 95 -10.11 -4.84 3.97
N ILE A 96 -10.53 -3.58 4.09
CA ILE A 96 -11.17 -2.87 2.98
C ILE A 96 -10.05 -2.38 2.06
N THR A 97 -9.76 -3.15 1.02
CA THR A 97 -9.05 -2.67 -0.18
C THR A 97 -9.89 -1.56 -0.82
N GLY A 98 -9.23 -0.47 -1.22
CA GLY A 98 -9.85 0.80 -1.60
C GLY A 98 -11.11 0.64 -2.47
N CYS A 99 -12.25 1.08 -1.94
CA CYS A 99 -13.48 1.18 -2.72
C CYS A 99 -13.34 2.37 -3.69
N GLY A 100 -13.33 2.10 -5.00
CA GLY A 100 -13.12 3.06 -6.09
C GLY A 100 -14.17 4.17 -6.26
N ARG A 101 -14.96 4.48 -5.23
CA ARG A 101 -15.87 5.64 -5.20
C ARG A 101 -15.53 6.50 -3.98
N LYS A 102 -15.49 7.82 -4.18
CA LYS A 102 -15.35 8.86 -3.13
C LYS A 102 -16.23 8.60 -1.90
N THR A 103 -17.34 7.87 -2.08
CA THR A 103 -18.36 7.59 -1.08
C THR A 103 -17.93 6.62 0.03
N CYS A 104 -17.15 5.57 -0.27
CA CYS A 104 -16.83 4.55 0.74
C CYS A 104 -15.84 5.05 1.78
N THR A 105 -14.69 5.58 1.35
CA THR A 105 -13.67 6.10 2.27
C THR A 105 -14.21 7.29 3.07
N SER A 106 -14.97 8.18 2.43
CA SER A 106 -15.65 9.27 3.12
C SER A 106 -16.68 8.75 4.13
N ARG A 107 -17.37 7.64 3.84
CA ARG A 107 -18.30 7.02 4.78
C ARG A 107 -17.58 6.42 5.98
N LEU A 108 -16.49 5.69 5.77
CA LEU A 108 -15.66 5.14 6.85
C LEU A 108 -15.12 6.26 7.76
N LYS A 109 -14.67 7.37 7.16
CA LYS A 109 -14.28 8.59 7.88
C LYS A 109 -15.44 9.15 8.71
N ASN A 110 -16.58 9.40 8.09
CA ASN A 110 -17.73 10.02 8.75
C ASN A 110 -18.30 9.15 9.86
N ASP A 111 -18.26 7.82 9.69
CA ASP A 111 -18.69 6.84 10.68
C ASP A 111 -17.62 6.55 11.73
N GLN A 112 -16.44 7.20 11.66
CA GLN A 112 -15.30 6.99 12.55
C GLN A 112 -14.84 5.53 12.63
N ALA A 113 -14.97 4.79 11.53
CA ALA A 113 -14.57 3.39 11.44
C ALA A 113 -13.06 3.19 11.64
N ASN A 114 -12.66 1.96 11.91
CA ASN A 114 -11.27 1.52 11.94
C ASN A 114 -10.81 1.13 10.52
N TYR A 115 -9.90 1.92 9.95
CA TYR A 115 -9.32 1.69 8.62
C TYR A 115 -7.91 2.30 8.52
N SER A 116 -7.16 1.94 7.48
CA SER A 116 -5.84 2.47 7.14
C SER A 116 -5.79 2.96 5.69
N LEU A 117 -4.83 3.83 5.37
CA LEU A 117 -4.52 4.26 4.00
C LEU A 117 -3.24 3.56 3.55
N ASN A 118 -3.25 3.01 2.32
CA ASN A 118 -2.21 2.14 1.81
C ASN A 118 -2.06 2.36 0.29
N THR A 119 -0.86 2.15 -0.24
CA THR A 119 -0.53 2.36 -1.68
C THR A 119 -0.91 1.20 -2.58
N ASP A 120 -1.04 -0.01 -2.02
CA ASP A 120 -1.36 -1.25 -2.72
C ASP A 120 -0.26 -1.65 -3.72
N ASP A 121 -0.33 -1.21 -4.98
CA ASP A 121 0.63 -1.50 -6.06
C ASP A 121 1.37 -0.23 -6.54
N PRO A 122 2.27 0.38 -5.73
CA PRO A 122 2.89 1.67 -6.04
C PRO A 122 3.71 1.68 -7.35
N LEU A 123 4.23 0.53 -7.78
CA LEU A 123 4.91 0.37 -9.06
C LEU A 123 3.98 0.65 -10.25
N ILE A 124 2.79 0.07 -10.23
CA ILE A 124 1.83 0.13 -11.32
C ILE A 124 1.06 1.45 -11.26
N PHE A 125 0.61 1.85 -10.07
CA PHE A 125 -0.12 3.10 -9.87
C PHE A 125 0.76 4.34 -9.93
N LYS A 126 2.09 4.18 -9.97
CA LYS A 126 3.07 5.29 -9.94
C LYS A 126 2.79 6.24 -8.77
N SER A 127 2.46 5.64 -7.63
CA SER A 127 1.99 6.34 -6.44
C SER A 127 2.99 6.22 -5.29
N THR A 128 2.80 7.08 -4.31
CA THR A 128 3.45 7.02 -3.00
C THR A 128 2.36 7.17 -1.94
N LEU A 129 2.67 6.84 -0.69
CA LEU A 129 1.78 7.15 0.44
C LEU A 129 1.34 8.62 0.46
N ASP A 130 2.19 9.56 0.06
CA ASP A 130 1.77 10.96 0.00
C ASP A 130 0.73 11.20 -1.09
N THR A 131 0.78 10.49 -2.21
CA THR A 131 -0.24 10.56 -3.28
C THR A 131 -1.64 10.26 -2.73
N ASP A 132 -1.80 9.20 -1.94
CA ASP A 132 -3.07 8.81 -1.33
C ASP A 132 -3.54 9.81 -0.25
N TYR A 133 -2.61 10.32 0.56
CA TYR A 133 -2.92 11.34 1.56
C TYR A 133 -3.33 12.67 0.90
N GLN A 134 -2.67 13.08 -0.18
CA GLN A 134 -3.01 14.29 -0.94
C GLN A 134 -4.39 14.15 -1.58
N MET A 135 -4.69 13.00 -2.19
CA MET A 135 -5.99 12.73 -2.77
C MET A 135 -7.11 12.81 -1.72
N THR A 136 -6.95 12.13 -0.58
CA THR A 136 -7.96 12.13 0.48
C THR A 136 -8.13 13.49 1.14
N LYS A 137 -7.05 14.26 1.31
CA LYS A 137 -7.09 15.65 1.79
C LYS A 137 -7.85 16.55 0.82
N ARG A 138 -7.47 16.55 -0.46
CA ARG A 138 -8.02 17.42 -1.51
C ARG A 138 -9.47 17.09 -1.86
N ASP A 139 -9.77 15.80 -2.08
CA ASP A 139 -11.02 15.38 -2.72
C ASP A 139 -12.05 14.82 -1.74
N MET A 140 -11.63 14.46 -0.51
CA MET A 140 -12.47 13.81 0.50
C MET A 140 -12.51 14.55 1.84
N GLY A 141 -11.83 15.69 1.94
CA GLY A 141 -11.83 16.55 3.14
C GLY A 141 -11.27 15.84 4.37
N PHE A 142 -10.17 15.09 4.21
CA PHE A 142 -9.42 14.55 5.34
C PHE A 142 -8.64 15.68 6.02
N THR A 143 -8.67 15.68 7.35
CA THR A 143 -7.95 16.64 8.19
C THR A 143 -6.69 16.01 8.79
N GLU A 144 -5.80 16.83 9.34
CA GLU A 144 -4.65 16.32 10.08
C GLU A 144 -5.06 15.40 11.24
N GLU A 145 -6.14 15.75 11.94
CA GLU A 145 -6.67 14.94 13.05
C GLU A 145 -7.17 13.57 12.58
N GLU A 146 -7.81 13.52 11.41
CA GLU A 146 -8.20 12.24 10.82
C GLU A 146 -6.98 11.40 10.41
N PHE A 147 -5.92 12.04 9.88
CA PHE A 147 -4.66 11.34 9.58
C PHE A 147 -4.01 10.78 10.84
N LYS A 148 -3.97 11.51 11.95
CA LYS A 148 -3.47 10.98 13.23
C LYS A 148 -4.30 9.77 13.68
N ARG A 149 -5.64 9.90 13.64
CA ARG A 149 -6.58 8.86 14.07
C ARG A 149 -6.42 7.57 13.28
N LEU A 150 -6.40 7.65 11.95
CA LEU A 150 -6.28 6.45 11.10
C LEU A 150 -4.91 5.76 11.26
N ASN A 151 -3.83 6.52 11.51
CA ASN A 151 -2.50 5.93 11.75
C ASN A 151 -2.41 5.22 13.10
N ILE A 152 -3.01 5.80 14.15
CA ILE A 152 -3.14 5.14 15.45
C ILE A 152 -3.96 3.86 15.33
N ASN A 153 -5.08 3.90 14.60
CA ASN A 153 -5.93 2.75 14.33
C ASN A 153 -5.19 1.65 13.54
N ALA A 154 -4.39 2.05 12.55
CA ALA A 154 -3.53 1.15 11.80
C ALA A 154 -2.50 0.47 12.72
N ALA A 155 -1.80 1.21 13.57
CA ALA A 155 -0.86 0.65 14.53
C ALA A 155 -1.53 -0.36 15.49
N LYS A 156 -2.70 -0.02 16.04
CA LYS A 156 -3.50 -0.92 16.89
C LYS A 156 -3.94 -2.20 16.16
N SER A 157 -4.24 -2.08 14.88
CA SER A 157 -4.74 -3.18 14.03
C SER A 157 -3.63 -3.94 13.32
N SER A 158 -2.36 -3.56 13.54
CA SER A 158 -1.20 -4.24 12.96
C SER A 158 -1.08 -5.67 13.49
N PHE A 159 -0.26 -6.47 12.82
CA PHE A 159 0.04 -7.85 13.24
C PHE A 159 1.30 -7.96 14.12
N LEU A 160 1.81 -6.83 14.61
CA LEU A 160 2.91 -6.82 15.58
C LEU A 160 2.49 -7.48 16.90
N PRO A 161 3.43 -8.08 17.65
CA PRO A 161 3.25 -8.41 19.05
C PRO A 161 2.80 -7.20 19.90
N GLU A 162 2.11 -7.44 21.01
CA GLU A 162 1.49 -6.36 21.81
C GLU A 162 2.50 -5.42 22.50
N ASP A 163 3.71 -5.87 22.78
CA ASP A 163 4.83 -5.02 23.20
C ASP A 163 5.33 -4.12 22.08
N GLU A 164 5.57 -4.66 20.88
CA GLU A 164 5.97 -3.88 19.70
C GLU A 164 4.88 -2.89 19.26
N LYS A 165 3.59 -3.26 19.36
CA LYS A 165 2.47 -2.33 19.14
C LYS A 165 2.49 -1.16 20.13
N ARG A 166 2.78 -1.43 21.40
CA ARG A 166 2.86 -0.37 22.43
C ARG A 166 4.01 0.58 22.14
N GLU A 167 5.17 0.07 21.72
CA GLU A 167 6.31 0.89 21.31
C GLU A 167 5.97 1.75 20.08
N LEU A 168 5.36 1.15 19.05
CA LEU A 168 4.91 1.87 17.86
C LEU A 168 3.91 2.97 18.22
N LEU A 169 2.94 2.68 19.08
CA LEU A 169 1.95 3.66 19.53
C LEU A 169 2.58 4.81 20.30
N ASP A 170 3.55 4.54 21.19
CA ASP A 170 4.26 5.59 21.92
C ASP A 170 5.03 6.53 20.98
N LEU A 171 5.71 5.95 19.97
CA LEU A 171 6.38 6.70 18.92
C LEU A 171 5.40 7.63 18.19
N LEU A 172 4.23 7.11 17.80
CA LEU A 172 3.20 7.91 17.11
C LEU A 172 2.63 9.01 18.01
N TYR A 173 2.29 8.70 19.26
CA TYR A 173 1.78 9.71 20.20
C TYR A 173 2.77 10.85 20.41
N LYS A 174 4.05 10.51 20.62
CA LYS A 174 5.13 11.50 20.74
C LYS A 174 5.26 12.35 19.47
N ALA A 175 5.32 11.72 18.29
CA ALA A 175 5.43 12.42 17.02
C ALA A 175 4.21 13.32 16.72
N TYR A 176 3.04 12.97 17.24
CA TYR A 176 1.80 13.70 17.01
C TYR A 176 1.54 14.80 18.04
N GLY A 177 2.36 14.91 19.08
CA GLY A 177 2.18 15.84 20.19
C GLY A 177 0.97 15.48 21.07
N MET A 178 0.62 14.20 21.11
CA MET A 178 -0.48 13.67 21.89
C MET A 178 0.04 13.11 23.22
N PRO A 179 -0.72 13.22 24.33
CA PRO A 179 -0.33 12.57 25.56
C PRO A 179 -0.18 11.05 25.32
N PRO A 180 0.83 10.39 25.89
CA PRO A 180 0.94 8.94 25.84
C PRO A 180 -0.39 8.35 26.33
N SER A 181 -0.89 7.34 25.62
CA SER A 181 -2.16 6.70 25.94
C SER A 181 -2.24 6.38 27.44
N ALA A 182 -3.01 7.16 28.20
CA ALA A 182 -3.45 6.81 29.55
C ALA A 182 -4.29 5.50 29.56
N SER A 183 -4.63 4.98 28.38
CA SER A 183 -5.42 3.78 28.14
C SER A 183 -4.64 2.46 28.09
N ALA A 184 -3.45 2.37 28.67
CA ALA A 184 -2.78 1.08 28.89
C ALA A 184 -3.60 0.12 29.81
N GLY A 185 -4.65 0.62 30.47
CA GLY A 185 -5.58 -0.17 31.30
C GLY A 185 -7.05 -0.16 30.89
N GLN A 186 -7.43 0.39 29.73
CA GLN A 186 -8.85 0.50 29.32
C GLN A 186 -9.23 -0.34 28.09
N ASN A 187 -8.30 -1.03 27.43
CA ASN A 187 -8.58 -1.78 26.20
C ASN A 187 -7.88 -3.16 26.18
N LEU A 188 -8.08 -3.96 27.22
CA LEU A 188 -7.93 -5.41 27.16
C LEU A 188 -9.31 -6.07 27.14
#